data_AF-A0A837NN98-F1
#
_entry.id   AF-A0A837NN98-F1
#
_cell.length_a   1.000
_cell.length_b   1.000
_cell.length_c   1.000
_cell.angle_alpha   90.00
_cell.angle_beta   90.00
_cell.angle_gamma   90.00
#
_symmetry.space_group_name_H-M   'P 1'
#
loop_
_entity.id
_entity.type
_entity.pdbx_description
1 polymer ?
#
loop_
_entity_poly.entity_id
_entity_poly.type
_entity_poly.pdbx_seq_one_letter_code
_entity_poly.pdbx_strand_id
1 'polypeptide(L)'
;MNITYYPFPPFKIDAGKVNVLDLGNSNMYAEVCQGFRDRIDSVRISNDDLELQTISSQCNWYGDLMLSVDLNRLFLKKVQTQIIKLMADDRQVAVLDENRKVVSQVMEASFLLDLPLDVDESPSLEQILKFTGIHFPTALMNDPRAILEALVQTHVELGLKQKLVLTNVSHYLNQKQWASFEQLVHDLGATVIVIEYSEINRMEKFKNSCYYYVDEDLVDWRDMN
;
A
#
# COMPACT_ATOMS: atom_id res chain seq x y z
N MET A 1 -5.72 -11.38 -14.21
CA MET A 1 -4.35 -11.68 -13.73
C MET A 1 -4.37 -12.99 -12.99
N ASN A 2 -3.36 -13.83 -13.19
CA ASN A 2 -3.25 -15.15 -12.56
C ASN A 2 -1.95 -15.26 -11.77
N ILE A 3 -2.02 -15.91 -10.61
CA ILE A 3 -0.87 -16.24 -9.77
C ILE A 3 -0.66 -17.74 -9.85
N THR A 4 0.55 -18.18 -10.20
CA THR A 4 0.88 -19.60 -10.35
C THR A 4 1.93 -20.00 -9.31
N TYR A 5 1.64 -21.05 -8.55
CA TYR A 5 2.58 -21.77 -7.70
C TYR A 5 2.44 -23.25 -8.05
N TYR A 6 3.48 -23.88 -8.60
CA TYR A 6 3.37 -25.25 -9.11
C TYR A 6 3.33 -26.28 -7.96
N PRO A 7 2.60 -27.40 -8.13
CA PRO A 7 1.90 -27.84 -9.34
C PRO A 7 0.44 -27.36 -9.46
N PHE A 8 0.00 -26.43 -8.61
CA PHE A 8 -1.41 -26.03 -8.54
C PHE A 8 -1.88 -25.32 -9.83
N PRO A 9 -3.18 -25.46 -10.18
CA PRO A 9 -3.80 -24.60 -11.16
C PRO A 9 -3.62 -23.12 -10.82
N PRO A 10 -3.55 -22.20 -11.79
CA PRO A 10 -3.39 -20.78 -11.49
C PRO A 10 -4.52 -20.24 -10.58
N PHE A 11 -4.15 -19.46 -9.57
CA PHE A 11 -5.07 -18.70 -8.73
C PHE A 11 -5.46 -17.43 -9.48
N LYS A 12 -6.72 -17.35 -9.93
CA LYS A 12 -7.23 -16.19 -10.65
C LYS A 12 -7.50 -15.05 -9.67
N ILE A 13 -7.05 -13.85 -10.02
CA ILE A 13 -7.24 -12.64 -9.22
C ILE A 13 -8.31 -11.77 -9.87
N ASP A 14 -9.40 -11.59 -9.14
CA ASP A 14 -10.53 -10.75 -9.52
C ASP A 14 -10.20 -9.29 -9.21
N ALA A 15 -10.34 -8.44 -10.23
CA ALA A 15 -10.20 -7.00 -10.08
C ALA A 15 -11.33 -6.42 -9.21
N GLY A 16 -11.02 -5.37 -8.44
CA GLY A 16 -12.02 -4.69 -7.60
C GLY A 16 -12.42 -5.48 -6.35
N LYS A 17 -11.66 -6.53 -6.00
CA LYS A 17 -11.97 -7.42 -4.87
C LYS A 17 -10.77 -7.67 -3.98
N VAL A 18 -11.07 -8.16 -2.78
CA VAL A 18 -10.11 -8.86 -1.92
C VAL A 18 -10.00 -10.31 -2.40
N ASN A 19 -8.76 -10.74 -2.65
CA ASN A 19 -8.41 -12.08 -3.11
C ASN A 19 -7.56 -12.74 -2.02
N VAL A 20 -8.02 -13.83 -1.46
CA VAL A 20 -7.43 -14.49 -0.29
C VAL A 20 -6.81 -15.82 -0.71
N LEU A 21 -5.50 -15.96 -0.49
CA LEU A 21 -4.76 -17.21 -0.58
C LEU A 21 -4.50 -17.72 0.84
N ASP A 22 -5.32 -18.65 1.30
CA ASP A 22 -5.25 -19.21 2.65
C ASP A 22 -4.51 -20.55 2.61
N LEU A 23 -3.34 -20.60 3.23
CA LEU A 23 -2.35 -21.67 3.05
C LEU A 23 -2.08 -22.38 4.38
N GLY A 24 -2.44 -23.66 4.47
CA GLY A 24 -2.22 -24.51 5.64
C GLY A 24 -0.82 -25.13 5.69
N ASN A 25 -0.15 -25.26 4.56
CA ASN A 25 1.24 -25.73 4.54
C ASN A 25 2.22 -24.57 4.80
N SER A 26 2.99 -24.67 5.88
CA SER A 26 3.92 -23.62 6.31
C SER A 26 5.07 -23.35 5.32
N ASN A 27 5.57 -24.39 4.64
CA ASN A 27 6.60 -24.23 3.61
C ASN A 27 6.04 -23.49 2.39
N MET A 28 4.86 -23.90 1.90
CA MET A 28 4.18 -23.21 0.80
C MET A 28 3.91 -21.75 1.16
N TYR A 29 3.37 -21.46 2.35
CA TYR A 29 3.15 -20.09 2.81
C TYR A 29 4.44 -19.27 2.77
N ALA A 30 5.53 -19.79 3.32
CA ALA A 30 6.82 -19.13 3.32
C ALA A 30 7.34 -18.88 1.89
N GLU A 31 7.26 -19.89 1.02
CA GLU A 31 7.70 -19.80 -0.36
C GLU A 31 6.89 -18.79 -1.16
N VAL A 32 5.57 -18.77 -1.02
CA VAL A 32 4.70 -17.79 -1.69
C VAL A 32 5.06 -16.38 -1.24
N CYS A 33 5.26 -16.16 0.06
CA CYS A 33 5.69 -14.86 0.60
C CYS A 33 7.06 -14.41 0.06
N GLN A 34 8.04 -15.32 -0.05
CA GLN A 34 9.34 -14.98 -0.64
C GLN A 34 9.23 -14.76 -2.16
N GLY A 35 8.35 -15.48 -2.84
CA GLY A 35 8.08 -15.33 -4.27
C GLY A 35 7.56 -13.93 -4.61
N PHE A 36 6.55 -13.44 -3.89
CA PHE A 36 6.06 -12.07 -4.09
C PHE A 36 7.07 -10.96 -3.75
N ARG A 37 8.13 -11.30 -3.01
CA ARG A 37 9.23 -10.40 -2.69
C ARG A 37 10.35 -10.42 -3.74
N ASP A 38 10.14 -11.11 -4.87
CA ASP A 38 11.15 -11.32 -5.93
C ASP A 38 12.46 -11.93 -5.38
N ARG A 39 12.37 -12.77 -4.34
CA ARG A 39 13.55 -13.41 -3.70
C ARG A 39 13.80 -14.83 -4.18
N ILE A 40 12.75 -15.52 -4.62
CA ILE A 40 12.80 -16.87 -5.18
C ILE A 40 11.75 -17.00 -6.29
N ASP A 41 11.93 -17.96 -7.19
CA ASP A 41 11.06 -18.17 -8.37
C ASP A 41 9.86 -19.10 -8.09
N SER A 42 9.33 -19.11 -6.86
CA SER A 42 8.20 -19.97 -6.45
C SER A 42 6.86 -19.51 -7.02
N VAL A 43 6.70 -18.20 -7.25
CA VAL A 43 5.47 -17.57 -7.73
C VAL A 43 5.70 -16.97 -9.10
N ARG A 44 4.78 -17.22 -10.03
CA ARG A 44 4.74 -16.56 -11.34
C ARG A 44 3.44 -15.80 -11.52
N ILE A 45 3.52 -14.62 -12.13
CA ILE A 45 2.35 -13.82 -12.49
C ILE A 45 2.17 -13.85 -14.01
N SER A 46 0.93 -14.04 -14.45
CA SER A 46 0.56 -13.90 -15.86
C SER A 46 -0.69 -13.05 -16.05
N ASN A 47 -0.84 -12.48 -17.25
CA ASN A 47 -2.09 -11.87 -17.67
C ASN A 47 -3.14 -12.93 -18.05
N ASP A 48 -4.27 -12.47 -18.57
CA ASP A 48 -5.38 -13.35 -18.95
C ASP A 48 -5.06 -14.17 -20.22
N ASP A 49 -4.09 -13.71 -21.02
CA ASP A 49 -3.54 -14.41 -22.19
C ASP A 49 -2.39 -15.38 -21.83
N LEU A 50 -2.14 -15.59 -20.53
CA LEU A 50 -1.07 -16.43 -19.97
C LEU A 50 0.36 -15.95 -20.28
N GLU A 51 0.52 -14.69 -20.71
CA GLU A 51 1.83 -14.07 -20.86
C GLU A 51 2.41 -13.71 -19.49
N LEU A 52 3.67 -14.10 -19.26
CA LEU A 52 4.35 -13.85 -17.99
C LEU A 52 4.64 -12.36 -17.78
N GLN A 53 4.46 -11.92 -16.54
CA GLN A 53 4.71 -10.55 -16.11
C GLN A 53 5.64 -10.53 -14.89
N THR A 54 6.44 -9.48 -14.76
CA THR A 54 7.29 -9.28 -13.59
C THR A 54 6.45 -8.92 -12.38
N ILE A 55 6.69 -9.54 -11.22
CA ILE A 55 5.89 -9.33 -10.01
C ILE A 55 5.91 -7.87 -9.58
N SER A 56 7.08 -7.24 -9.48
CA SER A 56 7.21 -5.81 -9.14
C SER A 56 6.46 -4.85 -10.08
N SER A 57 6.20 -5.24 -11.33
CA SER A 57 5.39 -4.43 -12.26
C SER A 57 3.89 -4.53 -11.97
N GLN A 58 3.46 -5.63 -11.36
CA GLN A 58 2.06 -5.94 -11.13
C GLN A 58 1.63 -5.76 -9.69
N CYS A 59 2.53 -5.94 -8.72
CA CYS A 59 2.22 -6.06 -7.31
C CYS A 59 3.16 -5.19 -6.47
N ASN A 60 2.62 -4.58 -5.43
CA ASN A 60 3.39 -3.97 -4.35
C ASN A 60 3.29 -4.85 -3.10
N TRP A 61 4.42 -5.41 -2.69
CA TRP A 61 4.52 -6.13 -1.44
C TRP A 61 4.51 -5.16 -0.25
N TYR A 62 3.47 -5.26 0.58
CA TYR A 62 3.39 -4.59 1.88
C TYR A 62 3.64 -5.57 3.02
N GLY A 63 3.31 -6.86 2.84
CA GLY A 63 3.52 -7.90 3.84
C GLY A 63 2.59 -7.75 5.03
N ASP A 64 3.12 -8.01 6.23
CA ASP A 64 2.34 -7.94 7.45
C ASP A 64 2.10 -6.48 7.84
N LEU A 65 0.84 -6.17 8.16
CA LEU A 65 0.41 -4.81 8.44
C LEU A 65 1.11 -4.22 9.66
N MET A 66 1.28 -5.01 10.72
CA MET A 66 1.82 -4.54 11.99
C MET A 66 3.34 -4.62 12.07
N LEU A 67 3.99 -5.38 11.17
CA LEU A 67 5.44 -5.51 11.16
C LEU A 67 6.13 -4.65 10.09
N SER A 68 5.50 -4.44 8.93
CA SER A 68 6.17 -3.84 7.78
C SER A 68 5.60 -2.51 7.30
N VAL A 69 4.35 -2.17 7.65
CA VAL A 69 3.67 -1.00 7.12
C VAL A 69 3.94 0.23 7.99
N ASP A 70 4.70 1.15 7.43
CA ASP A 70 4.84 2.53 7.92
C ASP A 70 4.42 3.46 6.78
N LEU A 71 3.23 4.04 6.89
CA LEU A 71 2.64 4.87 5.84
C LEU A 71 3.48 6.11 5.54
N ASN A 72 4.10 6.72 6.57
CA ASN A 72 4.97 7.87 6.37
C ASN A 72 6.19 7.47 5.54
N ARG A 73 6.86 6.37 5.90
CA ARG A 73 8.00 5.85 5.14
C ARG A 73 7.63 5.44 3.72
N LEU A 74 6.46 4.83 3.53
CA LEU A 74 6.03 4.28 2.24
C LEU A 74 5.55 5.38 1.26
N PHE A 75 4.83 6.39 1.74
CA PHE A 75 4.05 7.27 0.87
C PHE A 75 4.33 8.76 1.02
N LEU A 76 4.95 9.22 2.11
CA LEU A 76 4.98 10.66 2.41
C LEU A 76 5.55 11.51 1.26
N LYS A 77 6.66 11.07 0.65
CA LYS A 77 7.25 11.76 -0.50
C LYS A 77 6.29 11.80 -1.71
N LYS A 78 5.59 10.70 -1.99
CA LYS A 78 4.61 10.63 -3.09
C LYS A 78 3.40 11.52 -2.80
N VAL A 79 2.92 11.53 -1.56
CA VAL A 79 1.83 12.41 -1.11
C VAL A 79 2.21 13.88 -1.27
N GLN A 80 3.40 14.29 -0.84
CA GLN A 80 3.89 15.67 -1.02
C GLN A 80 3.92 16.05 -2.51
N THR A 81 4.45 15.17 -3.35
CA THR A 81 4.50 15.38 -4.81
C THR A 81 3.08 15.52 -5.38
N GLN A 82 2.15 14.68 -4.94
CA GLN A 82 0.76 14.70 -5.39
C GLN A 82 0.03 15.97 -4.92
N ILE A 83 0.27 16.45 -3.70
CA ILE A 83 -0.29 17.72 -3.19
C ILE A 83 0.16 18.89 -4.08
N ILE A 84 1.45 18.96 -4.41
CA ILE A 84 1.97 19.99 -5.33
C ILE A 84 1.25 19.89 -6.67
N LYS A 85 1.16 18.70 -7.24
CA LYS A 85 0.53 18.47 -8.54
C LYS A 85 -0.96 18.84 -8.57
N LEU A 86 -1.68 18.64 -7.47
CA LEU A 86 -3.10 18.98 -7.34
C LEU A 86 -3.32 20.46 -7.03
N MET A 87 -2.29 21.16 -6.57
CA MET A 87 -2.36 22.59 -6.30
C MET A 87 -2.39 23.35 -7.63
N ALA A 88 -3.41 24.18 -7.83
CA ALA A 88 -3.49 25.06 -9.00
C ALA A 88 -2.28 26.01 -9.06
N ASP A 89 -1.84 26.36 -10.26
CA ASP A 89 -0.62 27.14 -10.49
C ASP A 89 -0.62 28.48 -9.76
N ASP A 90 -1.76 29.16 -9.72
CA ASP A 90 -1.97 30.42 -8.99
C ASP A 90 -1.72 30.26 -7.48
N ARG A 91 -2.17 29.15 -6.90
CA ARG A 91 -1.91 28.81 -5.50
C ARG A 91 -0.45 28.48 -5.24
N GLN A 92 0.22 27.78 -6.15
CA GLN A 92 1.65 27.51 -6.01
C GLN A 92 2.46 28.81 -6.01
N VAL A 93 2.14 29.73 -6.93
CA VAL A 93 2.76 31.06 -6.98
C VAL A 93 2.48 31.84 -5.69
N ALA A 94 1.23 31.84 -5.21
CA ALA A 94 0.87 32.52 -3.97
C ALA A 94 1.67 32.01 -2.76
N VAL A 95 1.86 30.69 -2.63
CA VAL A 95 2.67 30.11 -1.54
C VAL A 95 4.13 30.55 -1.65
N LEU A 96 4.71 30.57 -2.85
CA LEU A 96 6.07 31.03 -3.08
C LEU A 96 6.23 32.52 -2.75
N ASP A 97 5.26 33.35 -3.13
CA ASP A 97 5.29 34.79 -2.87
C ASP A 97 5.13 35.12 -1.38
N GLU A 98 4.26 34.42 -0.64
CA GLU A 98 4.19 34.56 0.82
C GLU A 98 5.50 34.16 1.48
N ASN A 99 6.12 33.07 1.02
CA ASN A 99 7.40 32.64 1.57
C ASN A 99 8.55 33.63 1.25
N ARG A 100 8.55 34.27 0.07
CA ARG A 100 9.49 35.37 -0.24
C ARG A 100 9.35 36.55 0.71
N LYS A 101 8.13 36.88 1.14
CA LYS A 101 7.91 37.95 2.14
C LYS A 101 8.54 37.59 3.49
N VAL A 102 8.43 36.33 3.92
CA VAL A 102 9.09 35.85 5.14
C VAL A 102 10.61 36.01 5.03
N VAL A 103 11.21 35.59 3.91
CA VAL A 103 12.65 35.74 3.66
C VAL A 103 13.07 37.22 3.69
N SER A 104 12.31 38.11 3.06
CA SER A 104 12.58 39.56 3.07
C SER A 104 12.56 40.14 4.49
N GLN A 105 11.58 39.76 5.30
CA GLN A 105 11.48 40.24 6.69
C GLN A 105 12.65 39.77 7.55
N VAL A 106 13.13 38.53 7.36
CA VAL A 106 14.30 38.00 8.08
C VAL A 106 15.58 38.72 7.63
N MET A 107 15.73 38.98 6.34
CA MET A 107 16.86 39.75 5.78
C MET A 107 16.88 41.20 6.29
N GLU A 108 15.74 41.87 6.34
CA GLU A 108 15.63 43.20 6.92
C GLU A 108 16.02 43.21 8.40
N ALA A 109 15.57 42.21 9.16
CA ALA A 109 15.94 42.05 10.57
C ALA A 109 17.43 41.73 10.75
N SER A 110 18.06 40.98 9.84
CA SER A 110 19.49 40.66 9.94
C SER A 110 20.37 41.88 9.78
N PHE A 111 19.94 42.92 9.04
CA PHE A 111 20.66 44.20 8.93
C PHE A 111 20.73 44.98 10.24
N LEU A 112 19.90 44.65 11.23
CA LEU A 112 19.98 45.25 12.57
C LEU A 112 21.18 44.71 13.37
N LEU A 113 21.81 43.64 12.90
CA LEU A 113 22.99 43.04 13.51
C LEU A 113 24.23 43.50 12.75
N ASP A 114 25.27 43.93 13.48
CA ASP A 114 26.59 44.24 12.91
C ASP A 114 27.39 42.94 12.70
N LEU A 115 26.82 42.04 11.89
CA LEU A 115 27.37 40.73 11.57
C LEU A 115 27.26 40.50 10.05
N PRO A 116 28.27 39.87 9.42
CA PRO A 116 28.23 39.54 7.99
C PRO A 116 27.35 38.30 7.77
N LEU A 117 26.03 38.47 7.87
CA LEU A 117 25.06 37.40 7.67
C LEU A 117 24.52 37.42 6.24
N ASP A 118 24.47 36.25 5.61
CA ASP A 118 23.76 36.02 4.36
C ASP A 118 22.42 35.34 4.65
N VAL A 119 21.39 35.68 3.87
CA VAL A 119 20.10 34.99 3.86
C VAL A 119 20.00 34.22 2.55
N ASP A 120 19.86 32.90 2.66
CA ASP A 120 19.79 32.00 1.51
C ASP A 120 18.57 32.28 0.61
N GLU A 121 18.64 31.75 -0.62
CA GLU A 121 17.55 31.83 -1.59
C GLU A 121 16.22 31.29 -1.06
N SER A 122 15.11 31.81 -1.61
CA SER A 122 13.77 31.37 -1.21
C SER A 122 13.57 29.87 -1.46
N PRO A 123 13.11 29.09 -0.46
CA PRO A 123 12.93 27.65 -0.61
C PRO A 123 11.93 27.29 -1.70
N SER A 124 12.13 26.12 -2.29
CA SER A 124 11.20 25.51 -3.25
C SER A 124 9.89 25.11 -2.56
N LEU A 125 8.83 24.90 -3.36
CA LEU A 125 7.54 24.46 -2.83
C LEU A 125 7.64 23.12 -2.07
N GLU A 126 8.54 22.23 -2.49
CA GLU A 126 8.84 20.96 -1.82
C GLU A 126 9.45 21.17 -0.43
N GLN A 127 10.41 22.11 -0.33
CA GLN A 127 11.04 22.47 0.94
C GLN A 127 10.03 23.14 1.88
N ILE A 128 9.17 24.03 1.35
CA ILE A 128 8.07 24.65 2.11
C ILE A 128 7.11 23.58 2.64
N LEU A 129 6.65 22.66 1.78
CA LEU A 129 5.77 21.56 2.21
C LEU A 129 6.41 20.66 3.25
N LYS A 130 7.70 20.34 3.11
CA LYS A 130 8.43 19.57 4.12
C LYS A 130 8.45 20.30 5.46
N PHE A 131 8.62 21.62 5.45
CA PHE A 131 8.59 22.45 6.65
C PHE A 131 7.21 22.49 7.33
N THR A 132 6.11 22.43 6.56
CA THR A 132 4.75 22.39 7.14
C THR A 132 4.46 21.13 7.98
N GLY A 133 5.29 20.10 7.87
CA GLY A 133 5.19 18.92 8.73
C GLY A 133 4.00 18.01 8.41
N ILE A 134 3.57 17.92 7.14
CA ILE A 134 2.54 16.95 6.73
C ILE A 134 3.02 15.53 7.05
N HIS A 135 2.18 14.75 7.74
CA HIS A 135 2.43 13.34 8.05
C HIS A 135 1.12 12.59 8.28
N PHE A 136 1.14 11.26 8.14
CA PHE A 136 0.05 10.41 8.63
C PHE A 136 0.02 10.46 10.17
N PRO A 137 -1.16 10.56 10.81
CA PRO A 137 -1.27 10.65 12.26
C PRO A 137 -0.66 9.45 12.97
N THR A 138 0.10 9.68 14.05
CA THR A 138 0.71 8.59 14.84
C THR A 138 -0.32 7.70 15.53
N ALA A 139 -1.47 8.25 15.90
CA ALA A 139 -2.58 7.49 16.49
C ALA A 139 -3.09 6.36 15.56
N LEU A 140 -2.92 6.52 14.25
CA LEU A 140 -3.28 5.52 13.26
C LEU A 140 -2.42 4.25 13.38
N MET A 141 -1.19 4.35 13.91
CA MET A 141 -0.23 3.24 13.98
C MET A 141 -0.58 2.15 14.99
N ASN A 142 -1.57 2.37 15.85
CA ASN A 142 -1.99 1.41 16.87
C ASN A 142 -3.29 0.68 16.52
N ASP A 143 -3.94 1.04 15.41
CA ASP A 143 -5.18 0.44 14.96
C ASP A 143 -4.97 -0.26 13.60
N PRO A 144 -4.84 -1.59 13.57
CA PRO A 144 -4.66 -2.34 12.33
C PRO A 144 -5.74 -2.03 11.29
N ARG A 145 -6.99 -1.80 11.71
CA ARG A 145 -8.05 -1.45 10.76
C ARG A 145 -7.74 -0.12 10.10
N ALA A 146 -7.42 0.90 10.89
CA ALA A 146 -7.13 2.23 10.37
C ALA A 146 -5.88 2.25 9.46
N ILE A 147 -4.84 1.48 9.79
CA ILE A 147 -3.64 1.32 8.92
C ILE A 147 -4.05 0.72 7.58
N LEU A 148 -4.86 -0.33 7.60
CA LEU A 148 -5.28 -1.03 6.39
C LEU A 148 -6.11 -0.12 5.47
N GLU A 149 -7.10 0.58 6.03
CA GLU A 149 -7.94 1.50 5.25
C GLU A 149 -7.10 2.63 4.65
N ALA A 150 -6.24 3.27 5.45
CA ALA A 150 -5.36 4.33 4.98
C ALA A 150 -4.35 3.84 3.94
N LEU A 151 -3.84 2.61 4.08
CA LEU A 151 -2.95 2.00 3.09
C LEU A 151 -3.63 1.88 1.73
N VAL A 152 -4.81 1.27 1.67
CA VAL A 152 -5.56 1.09 0.41
C VAL A 152 -5.93 2.44 -0.18
N GLN A 153 -6.50 3.35 0.63
CA GLN A 153 -6.92 4.66 0.15
C GLN A 153 -5.74 5.46 -0.39
N THR A 154 -4.62 5.52 0.34
CA THR A 154 -3.42 6.22 -0.13
C THR A 154 -2.89 5.61 -1.43
N HIS A 155 -2.90 4.29 -1.54
CA HIS A 155 -2.45 3.60 -2.75
C HIS A 155 -3.27 4.03 -3.98
N VAL A 156 -4.59 4.12 -3.82
CA VAL A 156 -5.53 4.52 -4.89
C VAL A 156 -5.42 6.01 -5.21
N GLU A 157 -5.39 6.88 -4.20
CA GLU A 157 -5.25 8.35 -4.35
C GLU A 157 -3.95 8.75 -5.05
N LEU A 158 -2.88 7.99 -4.84
CA LEU A 158 -1.60 8.17 -5.55
C LEU A 158 -1.60 7.59 -6.97
N GLY A 159 -2.70 6.98 -7.42
CA GLY A 159 -2.84 6.41 -8.76
C GLY A 159 -1.89 5.23 -9.02
N LEU A 160 -1.50 4.49 -7.98
CA LEU A 160 -0.62 3.34 -8.12
C LEU A 160 -1.41 2.19 -8.78
N LYS A 161 -0.88 1.67 -9.90
CA LYS A 161 -1.54 0.65 -10.73
C LYS A 161 -1.29 -0.78 -10.25
N GLN A 162 -0.33 -0.97 -9.36
CA GLN A 162 0.05 -2.26 -8.83
C GLN A 162 -1.01 -2.76 -7.85
N LYS A 163 -1.16 -4.07 -7.70
CA LYS A 163 -2.09 -4.68 -6.75
C LYS A 163 -1.41 -4.73 -5.38
N LEU A 164 -2.16 -4.57 -4.30
CA LEU A 164 -1.61 -4.61 -2.95
C LEU A 164 -1.44 -6.07 -2.52
N VAL A 165 -0.27 -6.44 -2.01
CA VAL A 165 -0.03 -7.78 -1.44
C VAL A 165 0.27 -7.65 0.05
N LEU A 166 -0.60 -8.24 0.87
CA LEU A 166 -0.57 -8.21 2.32
C LEU A 166 -0.56 -9.63 2.89
N THR A 167 -0.12 -9.78 4.13
CA THR A 167 -0.15 -11.07 4.84
C THR A 167 -0.91 -10.99 6.15
N ASN A 168 -1.63 -12.07 6.48
CA ASN A 168 -2.28 -12.31 7.78
C ASN A 168 -3.20 -11.18 8.25
N VAL A 169 -3.80 -10.43 7.32
CA VAL A 169 -4.71 -9.31 7.62
C VAL A 169 -5.89 -9.77 8.46
N SER A 170 -6.40 -10.96 8.18
CA SER A 170 -7.61 -11.48 8.81
C SER A 170 -7.44 -11.76 10.31
N HIS A 171 -6.20 -11.84 10.80
CA HIS A 171 -5.90 -12.01 12.23
C HIS A 171 -6.16 -10.74 13.04
N TYR A 172 -6.19 -9.58 12.39
CA TYR A 172 -6.44 -8.29 13.05
C TYR A 172 -7.89 -7.83 12.96
N LEU A 173 -8.69 -8.47 12.11
CA LEU A 173 -10.06 -8.04 11.81
C LEU A 173 -11.08 -9.11 12.23
N ASN A 174 -12.09 -8.67 12.98
CA ASN A 174 -13.29 -9.47 13.16
C ASN A 174 -14.16 -9.47 11.88
N GLN A 175 -15.21 -10.29 11.85
CA GLN A 175 -16.06 -10.46 10.67
C GLN A 175 -16.68 -9.15 10.16
N LYS A 176 -17.13 -8.26 11.05
CA LYS A 176 -17.72 -6.96 10.65
C LYS A 176 -16.67 -6.03 10.07
N GLN A 177 -15.46 -6.02 10.66
CA GLN A 177 -14.35 -5.23 10.16
C GLN A 177 -13.85 -5.74 8.80
N TRP A 178 -13.78 -7.06 8.63
CA TRP A 178 -13.45 -7.68 7.35
C TRP A 178 -14.45 -7.29 6.26
N ALA A 179 -15.75 -7.43 6.53
CA ALA A 179 -16.79 -7.02 5.57
C ALA A 179 -16.72 -5.52 5.22
N SER A 180 -16.38 -4.66 6.20
CA SER A 180 -16.15 -3.23 5.95
C SER A 180 -14.95 -2.99 5.03
N PHE A 181 -13.88 -3.76 5.23
CA PHE A 181 -12.67 -3.70 4.41
C PHE A 181 -12.94 -4.18 2.98
N GLU A 182 -13.67 -5.28 2.79
CA GLU A 182 -14.11 -5.74 1.46
C GLU A 182 -14.90 -4.66 0.74
N GLN A 183 -15.83 -3.99 1.44
CA GLN A 183 -16.63 -2.90 0.87
C GLN A 183 -15.74 -1.71 0.46
N LEU A 184 -14.78 -1.30 1.30
CA LEU A 184 -13.84 -0.24 0.96
C LEU A 184 -13.05 -0.56 -0.31
N VAL A 185 -12.53 -1.80 -0.41
CA VAL A 185 -11.76 -2.24 -1.58
C VAL A 185 -12.62 -2.19 -2.85
N HIS A 186 -13.87 -2.65 -2.75
CA HIS A 186 -14.83 -2.57 -3.84
C HIS A 186 -15.13 -1.13 -4.26
N ASP A 187 -15.45 -0.26 -3.30
CA ASP A 187 -15.83 1.14 -3.57
C ASP A 187 -14.70 1.95 -4.20
N LEU A 188 -13.46 1.66 -3.82
CA LEU A 188 -12.27 2.26 -4.41
C LEU A 188 -11.85 1.60 -5.74
N GLY A 189 -12.49 0.51 -6.16
CA GLY A 189 -12.07 -0.28 -7.32
C GLY A 189 -10.66 -0.88 -7.17
N ALA A 190 -10.18 -1.03 -5.94
CA ALA A 190 -8.86 -1.54 -5.65
C ALA A 190 -8.82 -3.07 -5.78
N THR A 191 -7.63 -3.62 -6.02
CA THR A 191 -7.42 -5.08 -6.01
C THR A 191 -6.39 -5.41 -4.95
N VAL A 192 -6.80 -6.19 -3.96
CA VAL A 192 -5.95 -6.59 -2.83
C VAL A 192 -5.79 -8.10 -2.83
N ILE A 193 -4.56 -8.56 -2.66
CA ILE A 193 -4.18 -9.95 -2.46
C ILE A 193 -3.76 -10.09 -0.99
N VAL A 194 -4.41 -11.00 -0.28
CA VAL A 194 -4.13 -11.32 1.11
C VAL A 194 -3.66 -12.76 1.18
N ILE A 195 -2.43 -12.96 1.65
CA ILE A 195 -1.85 -14.28 1.87
C ILE A 195 -1.99 -14.60 3.35
N GLU A 196 -2.72 -15.64 3.67
CA GLU A 196 -2.99 -16.05 5.04
C GLU A 196 -2.33 -17.39 5.31
N TYR A 197 -1.91 -17.58 6.56
CA TYR A 197 -1.63 -18.92 7.07
C TYR A 197 -2.81 -19.42 7.91
N SER A 198 -3.34 -20.60 7.58
CA SER A 198 -4.37 -21.24 8.40
C SER A 198 -4.43 -22.74 8.20
N GLU A 199 -4.49 -23.48 9.31
CA GLU A 199 -4.66 -24.93 9.31
C GLU A 199 -6.10 -25.36 8.97
N ILE A 200 -7.05 -24.42 8.90
CA ILE A 200 -8.45 -24.73 8.66
C ILE A 200 -9.00 -23.94 7.46
N ASN A 201 -9.95 -24.54 6.75
CA ASN A 201 -10.71 -23.85 5.73
C ASN A 201 -11.65 -22.82 6.39
N ARG A 202 -11.58 -21.57 5.94
CA ARG A 202 -12.32 -20.41 6.49
C ARG A 202 -13.27 -19.78 5.47
N MET A 203 -13.76 -20.54 4.48
CA MET A 203 -14.64 -20.06 3.41
C MET A 203 -15.79 -19.17 3.90
N GLU A 204 -16.47 -19.51 4.99
CA GLU A 204 -17.56 -18.70 5.56
C GLU A 204 -17.13 -17.28 5.98
N LYS A 205 -15.89 -17.11 6.45
CA LYS A 205 -15.32 -15.79 6.80
C LYS A 205 -15.10 -14.94 5.55
N PHE A 206 -14.76 -15.58 4.43
CA PHE A 206 -14.30 -14.94 3.20
C PHE A 206 -15.28 -15.09 2.03
N LYS A 207 -16.55 -15.38 2.30
CA LYS A 207 -17.57 -15.67 1.28
C LYS A 207 -17.80 -14.58 0.22
N ASN A 208 -17.44 -13.33 0.52
CA ASN A 208 -17.55 -12.20 -0.41
C ASN A 208 -16.21 -11.88 -1.12
N SER A 209 -15.13 -12.53 -0.70
CA SER A 209 -13.81 -12.45 -1.32
C SER A 209 -13.65 -13.54 -2.38
N CYS A 210 -12.67 -13.37 -3.26
CA CYS A 210 -12.17 -14.50 -4.05
C CYS A 210 -11.28 -15.35 -3.13
N TYR A 211 -11.80 -16.46 -2.60
CA TYR A 211 -11.15 -17.27 -1.58
C TYR A 211 -10.60 -18.58 -2.14
N TYR A 212 -9.34 -18.86 -1.83
CA TYR A 212 -8.66 -20.10 -2.18
C TYR A 212 -8.02 -20.69 -0.92
N TYR A 213 -8.18 -22.01 -0.74
CA TYR A 213 -7.61 -22.73 0.40
C TYR A 213 -6.81 -23.93 -0.08
N VAL A 214 -5.56 -24.01 0.38
CA VAL A 214 -4.70 -25.20 0.23
C VAL A 214 -4.34 -25.66 1.64
N ASP A 215 -4.60 -26.91 1.96
CA ASP A 215 -4.35 -27.42 3.32
C ASP A 215 -2.87 -27.77 3.58
N GLU A 216 -2.61 -28.34 4.76
CA GLU A 216 -1.27 -28.76 5.17
C GLU A 216 -0.68 -29.85 4.26
N ASP A 217 -1.52 -30.74 3.74
CA ASP A 217 -1.14 -31.85 2.86
C ASP A 217 -1.04 -31.44 1.38
N LEU A 218 -1.10 -30.13 1.10
CA LEU A 218 -1.05 -29.55 -0.25
C LEU A 218 -2.26 -29.94 -1.13
N VAL A 219 -3.40 -30.27 -0.51
CA VAL A 219 -4.66 -30.49 -1.24
C VAL A 219 -5.31 -29.14 -1.51
N ASP A 220 -5.67 -28.92 -2.78
CA ASP A 220 -6.39 -27.74 -3.23
C ASP A 220 -7.91 -27.93 -3.09
N TRP A 221 -8.55 -27.09 -2.28
CA TRP A 221 -9.97 -27.22 -1.98
C TRP A 221 -10.87 -26.47 -2.97
N ARG A 222 -10.31 -25.86 -4.01
CA ARG A 222 -11.08 -25.17 -5.07
C ARG A 222 -11.99 -26.11 -5.86
N ASP A 223 -11.55 -27.34 -6.07
CA ASP A 223 -12.29 -28.33 -6.87
C ASP A 223 -13.34 -29.11 -6.07
N MET A 224 -13.43 -28.87 -4.75
CA MET A 224 -14.33 -29.60 -3.84
C MET A 224 -15.54 -28.79 -3.38
N ASN A 225 -15.72 -27.57 -3.88
CA ASN A 225 -16.85 -26.66 -3.59
C ASN A 225 -17.66 -26.32 -4.84
#